data_AF-C7J9I9-F1
#
_entry.id   AF-C7J9I9-F1
#
_cell.length_a   1.000
_cell.length_b   1.000
_cell.length_c   1.000
_cell.angle_alpha   90.00
_cell.angle_beta   90.00
_cell.angle_gamma   90.00
#
_symmetry.space_group_name_H-M   'P 1'
#
loop_
_entity.id
_entity.type
_entity.pdbx_description
1 polymer ?
#
loop_
_entity_poly.entity_id
_entity_poly.type
_entity_poly.pdbx_seq_one_letter_code
_entity_poly.pdbx_strand_id
1 'polypeptide(L)'
;MLTRYLVIVDDIWSTKAWEVVKCALPENNLCSRIISTTRNADVATSCCSSLAGYIHNMQPLNEQDSQKLFYKRIFGDKLACPPYLEQVSHGIISKCHGLPLALISIASLLAGKSRLKEQWEQVYNSIGFAFSQQGIRDILLLSYYDLPIHLKTCLRYLSVFPEDYEIDREELIWRWIAEGFISEVKGQTLDQVAENYFNDLVNRSMIHPVDIKYDGRADACKLHDMVLDLIISLSTQDKFHHHSRRGTI
;
A
#
# COMPACT_ATOMS: atom_id res chain seq x y z
N MET A 1 -31.60 -26.87 5.69
CA MET A 1 -32.07 -26.14 4.48
C MET A 1 -30.86 -25.48 3.85
N LEU A 2 -30.67 -25.60 2.54
CA LEU A 2 -29.65 -24.81 1.85
C LEU A 2 -30.09 -23.34 1.87
N THR A 3 -29.21 -22.45 2.29
CA THR A 3 -29.45 -21.00 2.34
C THR A 3 -28.73 -20.30 1.19
N ARG A 4 -29.30 -19.19 0.74
CA ARG A 4 -28.65 -18.30 -0.21
C ARG A 4 -27.43 -17.65 0.45
N TYR A 5 -26.32 -17.56 -0.28
CA TYR A 5 -25.09 -16.94 0.22
C TYR A 5 -24.47 -15.93 -0.75
N LEU A 6 -23.64 -15.06 -0.19
CA LEU A 6 -22.70 -14.20 -0.91
C LEU A 6 -21.32 -14.44 -0.30
N VAL A 7 -20.36 -14.88 -1.10
CA VAL A 7 -18.97 -15.11 -0.66
C VAL A 7 -18.04 -14.23 -1.48
N ILE A 8 -17.10 -13.58 -0.82
CA ILE A 8 -16.01 -12.84 -1.46
C ILE A 8 -14.73 -13.63 -1.19
N VAL A 9 -14.05 -14.03 -2.25
CA VAL A 9 -12.75 -14.71 -2.19
C VAL A 9 -11.72 -13.74 -2.75
N ASP A 10 -11.02 -13.07 -1.85
CA ASP A 10 -10.02 -12.09 -2.23
C ASP A 10 -8.70 -12.79 -2.62
N ASP A 11 -8.02 -12.21 -3.60
CA ASP A 11 -6.69 -12.54 -4.09
C ASP A 11 -6.41 -14.04 -4.33
N ILE A 12 -6.97 -14.59 -5.42
CA ILE A 12 -6.72 -15.98 -5.81
C ILE A 12 -5.48 -16.08 -6.70
N TRP A 13 -4.49 -16.86 -6.27
CA TRP A 13 -3.17 -16.93 -6.92
C TRP A 13 -3.08 -17.97 -8.05
N SER A 14 -3.90 -19.02 -8.03
CA SER A 14 -3.83 -20.09 -9.03
C SER A 14 -5.17 -20.78 -9.26
N THR A 15 -5.31 -21.41 -10.43
CA THR A 15 -6.49 -22.20 -10.79
C THR A 15 -6.69 -23.37 -9.83
N LYS A 16 -5.60 -24.01 -9.38
CA LYS A 16 -5.63 -25.08 -8.38
C LYS A 16 -6.20 -24.60 -7.04
N ALA A 17 -5.81 -23.41 -6.59
CA ALA A 17 -6.36 -22.84 -5.36
C ALA A 17 -7.86 -22.60 -5.49
N TRP A 18 -8.32 -22.10 -6.64
CA TRP A 18 -9.75 -21.94 -6.92
C TRP A 18 -10.50 -23.27 -6.89
N GLU A 19 -9.99 -24.33 -7.50
CA GLU A 19 -10.65 -25.65 -7.48
C GLU A 19 -10.87 -26.16 -6.05
N VAL A 20 -9.90 -25.96 -5.16
CA VAL A 20 -10.04 -26.34 -3.74
C VAL A 20 -11.14 -25.51 -3.05
N VAL A 21 -11.15 -24.18 -3.24
CA VAL A 21 -12.18 -23.30 -2.67
C VAL A 21 -13.57 -23.67 -3.19
N LYS A 22 -13.68 -23.94 -4.48
CA LYS A 22 -14.92 -24.32 -5.14
C LYS A 22 -15.54 -25.59 -4.55
N CYS A 23 -14.72 -26.57 -4.14
CA CYS A 23 -15.22 -27.78 -3.48
C CYS A 23 -16.01 -27.49 -2.18
N ALA A 24 -15.76 -26.36 -1.52
CA ALA A 24 -16.48 -25.97 -0.30
C ALA A 24 -17.77 -25.17 -0.57
N LEU A 25 -18.02 -24.74 -1.81
CA LEU A 25 -19.12 -23.85 -2.17
C LEU A 25 -20.24 -24.64 -2.86
N PRO A 26 -21.37 -24.89 -2.17
CA PRO A 26 -22.43 -25.73 -2.72
C PRO A 26 -23.18 -25.01 -3.84
N GLU A 27 -23.14 -25.57 -5.05
CA GLU A 27 -24.00 -25.12 -6.13
C GLU A 27 -25.47 -25.31 -5.75
N ASN A 28 -26.20 -24.21 -5.65
CA ASN A 28 -27.63 -24.21 -5.35
C ASN A 28 -28.36 -23.24 -6.27
N ASN A 29 -29.59 -23.58 -6.61
CA ASN A 29 -30.46 -22.73 -7.44
C ASN A 29 -31.11 -21.60 -6.61
N LEU A 30 -30.44 -21.12 -5.56
CA LEU A 30 -30.96 -20.09 -4.65
C LEU A 30 -30.38 -18.70 -4.93
N CYS A 31 -29.88 -18.47 -6.15
CA CYS A 31 -29.27 -17.20 -6.55
C CYS A 31 -28.10 -16.78 -5.64
N SER A 32 -27.31 -17.75 -5.20
CA SER A 32 -26.05 -17.50 -4.48
C SER A 32 -25.03 -16.84 -5.40
N ARG A 33 -24.14 -16.02 -4.86
CA ARG A 33 -23.12 -15.31 -5.63
C ARG A 33 -21.74 -15.46 -5.01
N ILE A 34 -20.75 -15.56 -5.87
CA ILE A 34 -19.34 -15.56 -5.50
C ILE A 34 -18.69 -14.40 -6.24
N ILE A 35 -17.98 -13.55 -5.52
CA ILE A 35 -17.12 -12.52 -6.08
C ILE A 35 -15.70 -12.97 -5.79
N SER A 36 -14.87 -13.05 -6.82
CA SER A 36 -13.44 -13.33 -6.63
C SER A 36 -12.62 -12.21 -7.23
N THR A 37 -11.48 -11.92 -6.62
CA THR A 37 -10.47 -11.00 -7.16
C THR A 37 -9.21 -11.81 -7.46
N THR A 38 -8.51 -11.44 -8.52
CA THR A 38 -7.24 -12.06 -8.90
C THR A 38 -6.48 -11.13 -9.83
N ARG A 39 -5.16 -11.20 -9.77
CA ARG A 39 -4.26 -10.53 -10.73
C ARG A 39 -4.03 -11.35 -11.99
N ASN A 40 -4.51 -12.60 -12.05
CA ASN A 40 -4.24 -13.55 -13.13
C ASN A 40 -5.49 -13.83 -13.98
N ALA A 41 -5.40 -13.49 -15.28
CA ALA A 41 -6.50 -13.68 -16.24
C ALA A 41 -6.90 -15.15 -16.44
N ASP A 42 -5.96 -16.09 -16.34
CA ASP A 42 -6.24 -17.53 -16.44
C ASP A 42 -7.06 -18.01 -15.24
N VAL A 43 -6.76 -17.48 -14.04
CA VAL A 43 -7.54 -17.75 -12.83
C VAL A 43 -8.94 -17.17 -12.97
N ALA A 44 -9.09 -15.92 -13.42
CA ALA A 44 -10.40 -15.30 -13.65
C ALA A 44 -11.25 -16.11 -14.64
N THR A 45 -10.62 -16.64 -15.70
CA THR A 45 -11.27 -17.51 -16.68
C THR A 45 -11.69 -18.83 -16.04
N SER A 46 -10.83 -19.45 -15.22
CA SER A 46 -11.16 -20.67 -14.47
C SER A 46 -12.34 -20.45 -13.52
N CYS A 47 -12.38 -19.32 -12.82
CA CYS A 47 -13.48 -18.94 -11.91
C CYS A 47 -14.83 -18.84 -12.62
N CYS A 48 -14.83 -18.36 -13.86
CA CYS A 48 -16.06 -18.19 -14.64
C CYS A 48 -16.41 -19.41 -15.51
N SER A 49 -15.49 -20.36 -15.74
CA SER A 49 -15.69 -21.47 -16.69
C SER A 49 -16.88 -22.39 -16.35
N SER A 50 -17.21 -22.54 -15.07
CA SER A 50 -18.26 -23.46 -14.60
C SER A 50 -19.58 -22.79 -14.24
N LEU A 51 -19.66 -21.45 -14.29
CA LEU A 51 -20.82 -20.68 -13.88
C LEU A 51 -21.16 -19.70 -15.01
N ALA A 52 -22.38 -19.17 -15.07
CA ALA A 52 -22.68 -18.00 -15.92
C ALA A 52 -22.04 -16.73 -15.31
N GLY A 53 -20.72 -16.78 -15.11
CA GLY A 53 -19.91 -15.78 -14.45
C GLY A 53 -19.58 -14.61 -15.38
N TYR A 54 -19.21 -13.49 -14.78
CA TYR A 54 -18.80 -12.28 -15.48
C TYR A 54 -17.41 -11.88 -15.00
N ILE A 55 -16.47 -11.75 -15.95
CA ILE A 55 -15.14 -11.22 -15.66
C ILE A 55 -15.19 -9.70 -15.78
N HIS A 56 -14.98 -9.02 -14.66
CA HIS A 56 -14.82 -7.57 -14.64
C HIS A 56 -13.34 -7.21 -14.68
N ASN A 57 -12.86 -6.70 -15.81
CA ASN A 57 -11.50 -6.19 -15.94
C ASN A 57 -11.39 -4.80 -15.30
N MET A 58 -10.75 -4.73 -14.13
CA MET A 58 -10.50 -3.46 -13.43
C MET A 58 -9.72 -2.50 -14.34
N GLN A 59 -10.31 -1.33 -14.59
CA GLN A 59 -9.68 -0.27 -15.39
C GLN A 59 -8.93 0.72 -14.49
N PRO A 60 -7.86 1.36 -15.00
CA PRO A 60 -7.28 2.51 -14.33
C PRO A 60 -8.32 3.62 -14.14
N LEU A 61 -8.08 4.49 -13.14
CA LEU A 61 -8.90 5.67 -12.94
C LEU A 61 -8.79 6.59 -14.15
N ASN A 62 -9.93 7.20 -14.52
CA ASN A 62 -9.92 8.30 -15.48
C ASN A 62 -9.20 9.52 -14.87
N GLU A 63 -8.94 10.53 -15.71
CA GLU A 63 -8.22 11.73 -15.29
C GLU A 63 -8.91 12.47 -14.13
N GLN A 64 -10.24 12.62 -14.19
CA GLN A 64 -11.01 13.35 -13.18
C GLN A 64 -10.94 12.65 -11.81
N ASP A 65 -11.14 11.34 -11.77
CA ASP A 65 -11.06 10.55 -10.55
C ASP A 65 -9.62 10.48 -10.03
N SER A 66 -8.62 10.44 -10.92
CA SER A 66 -7.21 10.50 -10.55
C SER A 66 -6.85 11.82 -9.87
N GLN A 67 -7.28 12.94 -10.44
CA GLN A 67 -7.11 14.27 -9.85
C GLN A 67 -7.82 14.37 -8.50
N LYS A 68 -9.07 13.89 -8.43
CA LYS A 68 -9.84 13.89 -7.19
C LYS A 68 -9.13 13.09 -6.09
N LEU A 69 -8.65 11.88 -6.40
CA LEU A 69 -7.92 11.03 -5.46
C LEU A 69 -6.62 11.70 -4.99
N PHE A 70 -5.84 12.22 -5.93
CA PHE A 70 -4.55 12.84 -5.69
C PHE A 70 -4.69 14.11 -4.83
N TYR A 71 -5.57 15.03 -5.22
CA TYR A 71 -5.77 16.29 -4.48
C TYR A 71 -6.42 16.06 -3.12
N LYS A 72 -7.36 15.12 -3.00
CA LYS A 72 -7.95 14.78 -1.70
C LYS A 72 -6.88 14.33 -0.71
N ARG A 73 -5.89 13.56 -1.15
CA ARG A 73 -4.81 13.11 -0.26
C ARG A 73 -3.87 14.24 0.18
N ILE A 74 -3.59 15.22 -0.68
CA ILE A 74 -2.64 16.31 -0.38
C ILE A 74 -3.31 17.48 0.36
N PHE A 75 -4.51 17.86 -0.07
CA PHE A 75 -5.18 19.09 0.32
C PHE A 75 -6.40 18.85 1.22
N GLY A 76 -6.86 17.60 1.35
CA GLY A 76 -8.10 17.27 2.04
C GLY A 76 -9.34 17.71 1.25
N ASP A 77 -10.53 17.58 1.85
CA ASP A 77 -11.81 17.79 1.15
C ASP A 77 -12.14 19.28 0.84
N LYS A 78 -11.36 20.24 1.35
CA LYS A 78 -11.74 21.67 1.35
C LYS A 78 -10.78 22.60 0.60
N LEU A 79 -9.65 22.11 0.12
CA LEU A 79 -8.60 22.96 -0.46
C LEU A 79 -8.37 22.58 -1.92
N ALA A 80 -8.47 23.57 -2.81
CA ALA A 80 -8.10 23.43 -4.21
C ALA A 80 -6.57 23.42 -4.37
N CYS A 81 -6.10 22.83 -5.47
CA CYS A 81 -4.69 22.90 -5.85
C CYS A 81 -4.30 24.38 -6.08
N PRO A 82 -3.20 24.89 -5.48
CA PRO A 82 -2.71 26.21 -5.78
C PRO A 82 -2.36 26.35 -7.28
N PRO A 83 -2.69 27.48 -7.95
CA PRO A 83 -2.49 27.63 -9.40
C PRO A 83 -1.05 27.38 -9.88
N TYR A 84 -0.06 27.78 -9.08
CA TYR A 84 1.36 27.57 -9.43
C TYR A 84 1.81 26.10 -9.35
N LEU A 85 1.03 25.22 -8.71
CA LEU A 85 1.28 23.78 -8.66
C LEU A 85 0.46 23.00 -9.70
N GLU A 86 -0.54 23.60 -10.36
CA GLU A 86 -1.44 22.86 -11.25
C GLU A 86 -0.68 22.16 -12.38
N GLN A 87 0.22 22.86 -13.07
CA GLN A 87 0.94 22.29 -14.20
C GLN A 87 1.79 21.07 -13.80
N VAL A 88 2.56 21.19 -12.71
CA VAL A 88 3.41 20.08 -12.23
C VAL A 88 2.55 18.96 -11.65
N SER A 89 1.42 19.27 -11.00
CA SER A 89 0.48 18.28 -10.49
C SER A 89 -0.12 17.44 -11.61
N HIS A 90 -0.59 18.06 -12.70
CA HIS A 90 -1.10 17.33 -13.87
C HIS A 90 -0.03 16.43 -14.48
N GLY A 91 1.22 16.90 -14.58
CA GLY A 91 2.35 16.09 -15.04
C GLY A 91 2.58 14.85 -14.17
N ILE A 92 2.54 15.02 -12.84
CA ILE A 92 2.71 13.92 -11.87
C ILE A 92 1.55 12.91 -11.98
N ILE A 93 0.31 13.40 -12.00
CA ILE A 93 -0.90 12.56 -12.11
C ILE A 93 -0.86 11.74 -13.41
N SER A 94 -0.46 12.38 -14.52
CA SER A 94 -0.31 11.72 -15.82
C SER A 94 0.71 10.58 -15.78
N LYS A 95 1.88 10.77 -15.13
CA LYS A 95 2.89 9.72 -14.95
C LYS A 95 2.43 8.53 -14.07
N CYS A 96 1.36 8.70 -13.30
CA CYS A 96 0.77 7.63 -12.49
C CYS A 96 -0.24 6.76 -13.26
N HIS A 97 -0.61 7.13 -14.49
CA HIS A 97 -1.48 6.35 -15.39
C HIS A 97 -2.78 5.84 -14.77
N GLY A 98 -3.38 6.63 -13.87
CA GLY A 98 -4.64 6.27 -13.22
C GLY A 98 -4.55 5.13 -12.20
N LEU A 99 -3.36 4.67 -11.84
CA LEU A 99 -3.17 3.61 -10.85
C LEU A 99 -3.38 4.18 -9.43
N PRO A 100 -4.39 3.73 -8.67
CA PRO A 100 -4.72 4.33 -7.37
C PRO A 100 -3.56 4.32 -6.38
N LEU A 101 -2.79 3.22 -6.30
CA LEU A 101 -1.68 3.11 -5.38
C LEU A 101 -0.51 4.03 -5.76
N ALA A 102 -0.22 4.20 -7.06
CA ALA A 102 0.80 5.14 -7.52
C ALA A 102 0.40 6.59 -7.15
N LEU A 103 -0.85 6.96 -7.44
CA LEU A 103 -1.40 8.28 -7.12
C LEU A 103 -1.35 8.56 -5.62
N ILE A 104 -1.82 7.63 -4.79
CA ILE A 104 -1.81 7.79 -3.33
C ILE A 104 -0.38 7.84 -2.79
N SER A 105 0.54 7.03 -3.29
CA SER A 105 1.93 7.00 -2.82
C SER A 105 2.66 8.31 -3.09
N ILE A 106 2.56 8.85 -4.31
CA ILE A 106 3.16 10.15 -4.65
C ILE A 106 2.43 11.29 -3.93
N ALA A 107 1.10 11.26 -3.86
CA ALA A 107 0.36 12.27 -3.13
C ALA A 107 0.75 12.32 -1.64
N SER A 108 0.94 11.16 -1.02
CA SER A 108 1.34 11.06 0.39
C SER A 108 2.77 11.56 0.61
N LEU A 109 3.68 11.28 -0.33
CA LEU A 109 5.02 11.85 -0.34
C LEU A 109 4.98 13.39 -0.44
N LEU A 110 4.16 13.94 -1.33
CA LEU A 110 4.03 15.39 -1.52
C LEU A 110 3.32 16.09 -0.36
N ALA A 111 2.38 15.42 0.32
CA ALA A 111 1.69 15.94 1.50
C ALA A 111 2.68 16.23 2.65
N GLY A 112 3.77 15.46 2.74
CA GLY A 112 4.86 15.70 3.69
C GLY A 112 5.89 16.74 3.26
N LYS A 113 5.76 17.33 2.06
CA LYS A 113 6.69 18.32 1.51
C LYS A 113 6.17 19.75 1.64
N SER A 114 7.08 20.72 1.54
CA SER A 114 6.69 22.12 1.45
C SER A 114 5.92 22.35 0.14
N ARG A 115 4.97 23.29 0.14
CA ARG A 115 4.21 23.66 -1.07
C ARG A 115 5.03 24.54 -2.01
N LEU A 116 6.34 24.31 -2.10
CA LEU A 116 7.24 24.98 -3.04
C LEU A 116 7.25 24.21 -4.36
N LYS A 117 7.15 24.93 -5.47
CA LYS A 117 7.04 24.33 -6.81
C LYS A 117 8.26 23.48 -7.14
N GLU A 118 9.45 23.91 -6.70
CA GLU A 118 10.73 23.26 -6.96
C GLU A 118 10.77 21.84 -6.38
N GLN A 119 10.17 21.63 -5.19
CA GLN A 119 10.12 20.30 -4.58
C GLN A 119 9.19 19.35 -5.35
N TRP A 120 8.11 19.88 -5.93
CA TRP A 120 7.19 19.11 -6.76
C TRP A 120 7.81 18.78 -8.11
N GLU A 121 8.55 19.72 -8.70
CA GLU A 121 9.30 19.49 -9.95
C GLU A 121 10.41 18.44 -9.75
N GLN A 122 11.09 18.43 -8.60
CA GLN A 122 12.05 17.38 -8.26
C GLN A 122 11.40 16.00 -8.20
N VAL A 123 10.23 15.88 -7.55
CA VAL A 123 9.46 14.64 -7.50
C VAL A 123 9.03 14.24 -8.90
N TYR A 124 8.46 15.16 -9.68
CA TYR A 124 8.09 14.92 -11.08
C TYR A 124 9.26 14.37 -11.92
N ASN A 125 10.45 14.93 -11.77
CA ASN A 125 11.65 14.51 -12.50
C ASN A 125 12.19 13.15 -12.03
N SER A 126 11.93 12.78 -10.77
CA SER A 126 12.35 11.50 -10.19
C SER A 126 11.41 10.34 -10.53
N ILE A 127 10.16 10.63 -10.91
CA ILE A 127 9.18 9.62 -11.30
C ILE A 127 9.47 9.16 -12.74
N GLY A 128 9.72 7.86 -12.92
CA GLY A 128 9.64 7.19 -14.22
C GLY A 128 8.21 7.16 -14.76
N PHE A 129 7.88 6.28 -15.69
CA PHE A 129 6.48 6.06 -16.06
C PHE A 129 5.91 4.86 -15.30
N ALA A 130 4.77 5.05 -14.60
CA ALA A 130 4.10 3.98 -13.87
C ALA A 130 3.26 3.06 -14.78
N PHE A 131 3.85 2.55 -15.87
CA PHE A 131 3.17 1.64 -16.81
C PHE A 131 3.25 0.16 -16.43
N SER A 132 4.01 -0.18 -15.38
CA SER A 132 4.27 -1.57 -14.98
C SER A 132 4.38 -1.68 -13.46
N GLN A 133 4.38 -2.91 -12.95
CA GLN A 133 4.70 -3.17 -11.53
C GLN A 133 6.04 -2.55 -11.13
N GLN A 134 7.02 -2.51 -12.06
CA GLN A 134 8.29 -1.84 -11.82
C GLN A 134 8.12 -0.33 -11.62
N GLY A 135 7.25 0.32 -12.40
CA GLY A 135 6.98 1.75 -12.23
C GLY A 135 6.29 2.09 -10.90
N ILE A 136 5.38 1.23 -10.42
CA ILE A 136 4.81 1.42 -9.06
C ILE A 136 5.89 1.18 -8.00
N ARG A 137 6.74 0.17 -8.18
CA ARG A 137 7.86 -0.10 -7.28
C ARG A 137 8.82 1.08 -7.20
N ASP A 138 9.13 1.74 -8.31
CA ASP A 138 10.00 2.92 -8.34
C ASP A 138 9.38 4.10 -7.57
N ILE A 139 8.06 4.28 -7.69
CA ILE A 139 7.30 5.27 -6.90
C ILE A 139 7.36 4.95 -5.40
N LEU A 140 7.11 3.69 -5.03
CA LEU A 140 7.20 3.26 -3.63
C LEU A 140 8.62 3.41 -3.08
N LEU A 141 9.63 3.14 -3.91
CA LEU A 141 11.04 3.30 -3.58
C LEU A 141 11.39 4.78 -3.34
N LEU A 142 10.88 5.69 -4.16
CA LEU A 142 11.01 7.13 -3.95
C LEU A 142 10.43 7.55 -2.59
N SER A 143 9.20 7.10 -2.30
CA SER A 143 8.55 7.37 -1.02
C SER A 143 9.29 6.74 0.16
N TYR A 144 9.88 5.55 -0.03
CA TYR A 144 10.70 4.88 0.98
C TYR A 144 11.99 5.67 1.28
N TYR A 145 12.71 6.13 0.25
CA TYR A 145 13.96 6.87 0.46
C TYR A 145 13.75 8.25 1.09
N ASP A 146 12.57 8.86 0.91
CA ASP A 146 12.17 10.09 1.59
C ASP A 146 11.91 9.90 3.10
N LEU A 147 11.69 8.66 3.57
CA LEU A 147 11.45 8.41 4.99
C LEU A 147 12.68 8.75 5.85
N PRO A 148 12.48 9.38 7.01
CA PRO A 148 13.48 9.44 8.07
C PRO A 148 13.99 8.05 8.49
N ILE A 149 15.24 7.98 8.97
CA ILE A 149 15.90 6.71 9.31
C ILE A 149 15.14 5.87 10.36
N HIS A 150 14.53 6.53 11.35
CA HIS A 150 13.74 5.85 12.38
C HIS A 150 12.49 5.18 11.80
N LEU A 151 11.78 5.86 10.87
CA LEU A 151 10.62 5.28 10.18
C LEU A 151 11.03 4.14 9.25
N LYS A 152 12.17 4.26 8.54
CA LYS A 152 12.71 3.15 7.73
C LYS A 152 12.97 1.91 8.59
N THR A 153 13.54 2.09 9.77
CA THR A 153 13.83 0.99 10.70
C THR A 153 12.53 0.30 11.15
N CYS A 154 11.55 1.09 11.59
CA CYS A 154 10.23 0.59 12.00
C CYS A 154 9.49 -0.13 10.86
N LEU A 155 9.50 0.44 9.65
CA LEU A 155 8.86 -0.15 8.46
C LEU A 155 9.53 -1.47 8.05
N ARG A 156 10.86 -1.55 8.09
CA ARG A 156 11.60 -2.78 7.75
C ARG A 156 11.31 -3.93 8.71
N TYR A 157 11.12 -3.63 9.99
CA TYR A 157 10.73 -4.65 10.97
C TYR A 157 9.46 -5.39 10.55
N LEU A 158 8.54 -4.71 9.85
CA LEU A 158 7.27 -5.30 9.43
C LEU A 158 7.43 -6.47 8.44
N SER A 159 8.62 -6.66 7.85
CA SER A 159 8.93 -7.83 7.01
C SER A 159 8.94 -9.18 7.75
N VAL A 160 8.87 -9.18 9.09
CA VAL A 160 8.74 -10.41 9.89
C VAL A 160 7.33 -10.98 9.87
N PHE A 161 6.34 -10.16 9.53
CA PHE A 161 4.95 -10.59 9.45
C PHE A 161 4.64 -11.18 8.06
N PRO A 162 3.75 -12.17 7.97
CA PRO A 162 3.35 -12.72 6.68
C PRO A 162 2.53 -11.70 5.88
N GLU A 163 2.39 -11.96 4.58
CA GLU A 163 1.50 -11.22 3.69
C GLU A 163 0.06 -11.23 4.21
N ASP A 164 -0.68 -10.14 3.98
CA ASP A 164 -2.05 -9.87 4.47
C ASP A 164 -2.30 -9.94 5.99
N TYR A 165 -1.24 -10.11 6.78
CA TYR A 165 -1.34 -10.21 8.23
C TYR A 165 -1.77 -8.88 8.86
N GLU A 166 -2.82 -8.96 9.66
CA GLU A 166 -3.29 -7.84 10.47
C GLU A 166 -2.44 -7.71 11.72
N ILE A 167 -1.69 -6.62 11.81
CA ILE A 167 -0.78 -6.35 12.92
C ILE A 167 -1.49 -5.41 13.89
N ASP A 168 -1.76 -5.90 15.10
CA ASP A 168 -2.27 -5.09 16.19
C ASP A 168 -1.33 -3.91 16.49
N ARG A 169 -1.89 -2.71 16.61
CA ARG A 169 -1.12 -1.49 16.77
C ARG A 169 -0.38 -1.44 18.10
N GLU A 170 -1.02 -1.83 19.19
CA GLU A 170 -0.40 -1.79 20.51
C GLU A 170 0.75 -2.78 20.58
N GLU A 171 0.54 -4.00 20.07
CA GLU A 171 1.57 -5.02 19.96
C GLU A 171 2.77 -4.53 19.14
N LEU A 172 2.51 -3.90 18.00
CA LEU A 172 3.56 -3.36 17.15
C LEU A 172 4.38 -2.26 17.84
N ILE A 173 3.70 -1.33 18.52
CA ILE A 173 4.34 -0.27 19.29
C ILE A 173 5.26 -0.87 20.36
N TRP A 174 4.78 -1.83 21.14
CA TRP A 174 5.59 -2.47 22.18
C TRP A 174 6.79 -3.23 21.61
N ARG A 175 6.62 -3.89 20.46
CA ARG A 175 7.72 -4.55 19.75
C ARG A 175 8.79 -3.54 19.31
N TRP A 176 8.41 -2.41 18.71
CA TRP A 176 9.38 -1.37 18.33
C TRP A 176 10.11 -0.76 19.53
N ILE A 177 9.43 -0.59 20.66
CA ILE A 177 10.06 -0.13 21.90
C ILE A 177 11.05 -1.17 22.42
N ALA A 178 10.66 -2.45 22.46
CA ALA A 178 11.51 -3.53 22.95
C ALA A 178 12.77 -3.74 22.10
N GLU A 179 12.67 -3.55 20.78
CA GLU A 179 13.80 -3.60 19.85
C GLU A 179 14.68 -2.32 19.91
N GLY A 180 14.29 -1.32 20.70
CA GLY A 180 15.03 -0.07 20.85
C GLY A 180 14.99 0.85 19.63
N PHE A 181 13.98 0.72 18.76
CA PHE A 181 13.85 1.55 17.56
C PHE A 181 13.34 2.97 17.84
N ILE A 182 12.73 3.17 19.00
CA ILE A 182 12.11 4.42 19.39
C ILE A 182 13.14 5.32 20.06
N SER A 183 13.34 6.51 19.51
CA SER A 183 14.25 7.51 20.07
C SER A 183 13.61 8.24 21.24
N GLU A 184 14.41 8.59 22.26
CA GLU A 184 13.96 9.45 23.34
C GLU A 184 13.77 10.89 22.83
N VAL A 185 12.56 11.43 23.01
CA VAL A 185 12.22 12.81 22.66
C VAL A 185 11.83 13.55 23.93
N LYS A 186 12.48 14.68 24.19
CA LYS A 186 12.24 15.47 25.41
C LYS A 186 10.77 15.87 25.51
N GLY A 187 10.12 15.47 26.59
CA GLY A 187 8.73 15.79 26.88
C GLY A 187 7.69 14.82 26.28
N GLN A 188 8.12 13.70 25.71
CA GLN A 188 7.25 12.63 25.25
C GLN A 188 7.69 11.28 25.85
N THR A 189 6.73 10.41 26.11
CA THR A 189 7.01 9.03 26.50
C THR A 189 7.32 8.18 25.26
N LEU A 190 7.98 7.03 25.43
CA LEU A 190 8.36 6.16 24.30
C LEU A 190 7.12 5.67 23.52
N ASP A 191 6.03 5.34 24.21
CA ASP A 191 4.76 4.97 23.59
C ASP A 191 4.17 6.09 22.74
N GLN A 192 4.24 7.35 23.20
CA GLN A 192 3.79 8.50 22.41
C GLN A 192 4.65 8.71 21.15
N VAL A 193 5.98 8.55 21.26
CA VAL A 193 6.87 8.67 20.10
C VAL A 193 6.61 7.53 19.10
N ALA A 194 6.42 6.31 19.59
CA ALA A 194 6.09 5.15 18.77
C ALA A 194 4.73 5.31 18.05
N GLU A 195 3.71 5.83 18.76
CA GLU A 195 2.40 6.14 18.17
C GLU A 195 2.54 7.19 17.06
N ASN A 196 3.40 8.20 17.24
CA ASN A 196 3.69 9.17 16.17
C ASN A 196 4.37 8.50 14.97
N TYR A 197 5.31 7.59 15.18
CA TYR A 197 5.96 6.85 14.08
C TYR A 197 4.95 6.00 13.29
N PHE A 198 4.05 5.33 14.00
CA PHE A 198 2.95 4.59 13.38
C PHE A 198 2.08 5.52 12.51
N ASN A 199 1.64 6.64 13.08
CA ASN A 199 0.81 7.62 12.38
C ASN A 199 1.53 8.23 11.17
N ASP A 200 2.83 8.47 11.25
CA ASP A 200 3.63 8.98 10.14
C ASP A 200 3.73 7.96 9.00
N LEU A 201 3.87 6.67 9.31
CA LEU A 201 3.84 5.60 8.30
C LEU A 201 2.46 5.49 7.62
N VAL A 202 1.36 5.62 8.38
CA VAL A 202 -0.01 5.69 7.85
C VAL A 202 -0.19 6.92 6.96
N ASN A 203 0.27 8.09 7.40
CA ASN A 203 0.17 9.34 6.67
C ASN A 203 0.99 9.35 5.39
N ARG A 204 2.05 8.55 5.34
CA ARG A 204 2.87 8.34 4.14
C ARG A 204 2.39 7.17 3.27
N SER A 205 1.27 6.54 3.64
CA SER A 205 0.68 5.38 2.96
C SER A 205 1.63 4.19 2.84
N MET A 206 2.56 4.04 3.78
CA MET A 206 3.48 2.90 3.85
C MET A 206 2.87 1.71 4.57
N ILE A 207 1.91 1.97 5.45
CA ILE A 207 1.06 0.96 6.09
C ILE A 207 -0.40 1.39 5.96
N HIS A 208 -1.28 0.40 5.81
CA HIS A 208 -2.72 0.60 5.71
C HIS A 208 -3.35 0.47 7.10
N PRO A 209 -4.06 1.49 7.62
CA PRO A 209 -4.75 1.38 8.90
C PRO A 209 -5.98 0.48 8.77
N VAL A 210 -6.22 -0.35 9.78
CA VAL A 210 -7.39 -1.22 9.89
C VAL A 210 -8.18 -0.86 11.15
N ASP A 211 -9.51 -1.02 11.10
CA ASP A 211 -10.42 -0.81 12.22
C ASP A 211 -10.28 0.55 12.91
N ILE A 212 -10.45 1.62 12.12
CA ILE A 212 -10.43 3.01 12.62
C ILE A 212 -11.61 3.24 13.57
N LYS A 213 -11.28 3.56 14.82
CA LYS A 213 -12.22 3.85 15.90
C LYS A 213 -12.81 5.26 15.79
N TYR A 214 -13.81 5.53 16.63
CA TYR A 214 -14.53 6.80 16.66
C TYR A 214 -13.65 8.00 17.00
N ASP A 215 -12.51 7.78 17.67
CA ASP A 215 -11.51 8.78 18.00
C ASP A 215 -10.50 9.02 16.84
N GLY A 216 -10.67 8.32 15.72
CA GLY A 216 -9.81 8.41 14.55
C GLY A 216 -8.54 7.57 14.61
N ARG A 217 -8.34 6.78 15.68
CA ARG A 217 -7.18 5.89 15.83
C ARG A 217 -7.45 4.54 15.17
N ALA A 218 -6.44 3.98 14.52
CA ALA A 218 -6.50 2.62 13.98
C ALA A 218 -6.18 1.61 15.09
N ASP A 219 -6.93 0.51 15.17
CA ASP A 219 -6.60 -0.58 16.09
C ASP A 219 -5.47 -1.45 15.55
N ALA A 220 -5.37 -1.58 14.24
CA ALA A 220 -4.40 -2.42 13.58
C ALA A 220 -3.87 -1.79 12.29
N CYS A 221 -2.89 -2.44 11.68
CA CYS A 221 -2.44 -2.10 10.33
C CYS A 221 -2.12 -3.33 9.49
N LYS A 222 -2.05 -3.14 8.19
CA LYS A 222 -1.59 -4.12 7.20
C LYS A 222 -0.56 -3.49 6.28
N LEU A 223 0.39 -4.28 5.80
CA LEU A 223 1.21 -3.88 4.67
C LEU A 223 0.51 -4.24 3.38
N HIS A 224 0.59 -3.36 2.40
CA HIS A 224 0.27 -3.74 1.04
C HIS A 224 1.41 -4.60 0.48
N ASP A 225 1.09 -5.65 -0.29
CA ASP A 225 2.05 -6.63 -0.83
C ASP A 225 3.22 -5.97 -1.55
N MET A 226 2.97 -4.95 -2.39
CA MET A 226 4.04 -4.26 -3.10
C MET A 226 4.99 -3.48 -2.17
N VAL A 227 4.52 -3.04 -1.00
CA VAL A 227 5.39 -2.45 0.03
C VAL A 227 6.17 -3.55 0.75
N LEU A 228 5.52 -4.67 1.05
CA LEU A 228 6.17 -5.85 1.65
C LEU A 228 7.29 -6.39 0.74
N ASP A 229 7.00 -6.59 -0.54
CA ASP A 229 7.96 -6.99 -1.58
C ASP A 229 9.12 -6.01 -1.67
N LEU A 230 8.83 -4.70 -1.62
CA LEU A 230 9.86 -3.67 -1.62
C LEU A 230 10.81 -3.84 -0.43
N ILE A 231 10.29 -3.91 0.81
CA ILE A 231 11.14 -4.00 2.01
C ILE A 231 11.92 -5.33 2.09
N ILE A 232 11.33 -6.43 1.62
CA ILE A 232 12.01 -7.73 1.50
C ILE A 232 13.17 -7.62 0.50
N SER A 233 12.92 -7.00 -0.65
CA SER A 233 13.94 -6.83 -1.69
C SER A 233 15.11 -5.95 -1.24
N LEU A 234 14.84 -4.87 -0.49
CA LEU A 234 15.89 -4.01 0.07
C LEU A 234 16.72 -4.76 1.13
N SER A 235 16.06 -5.60 1.94
CA SER A 235 16.72 -6.37 2.99
C SER A 235 17.60 -7.50 2.45
N THR A 236 17.28 -8.06 1.28
CA THR A 236 18.15 -9.02 0.60
C THR A 236 19.36 -8.32 -0.03
N GLN A 237 19.18 -7.16 -0.67
CA GLN A 237 20.27 -6.36 -1.24
C GLN A 237 21.29 -5.90 -0.18
N ASP A 238 20.84 -5.50 1.01
CA ASP A 238 21.75 -5.12 2.11
C ASP A 238 22.59 -6.30 2.60
N LYS A 239 22.03 -7.52 2.64
CA LYS A 239 22.79 -8.74 2.99
C LYS A 239 23.89 -9.05 1.97
N PHE A 240 23.65 -8.80 0.68
CA PHE A 240 24.68 -8.94 -0.36
C PHE A 240 25.83 -7.92 -0.19
N HIS A 241 25.53 -6.68 0.19
CA HIS A 241 26.57 -5.67 0.45
C HIS A 241 27.38 -5.96 1.72
N HIS A 242 26.76 -6.55 2.75
CA HIS A 242 27.47 -6.99 3.96
C HIS A 242 28.33 -8.25 3.75
N HIS A 243 27.96 -9.16 2.84
CA HIS A 243 28.81 -10.29 2.46
C HIS A 243 29.99 -9.88 1.56
N SER A 244 29.78 -8.93 0.64
CA SER A 244 30.85 -8.44 -0.25
C SER A 244 31.94 -7.67 0.51
N ARG A 245 31.62 -7.00 1.63
CA ARG A 245 32.60 -6.33 2.51
C ARG A 245 33.34 -7.26 3.49
N ARG A 246 32.97 -8.54 3.59
CA ARG A 246 33.67 -9.53 4.43
C ARG A 246 34.63 -10.43 3.63
N GLY A 247 34.77 -10.21 2.32
CA GLY A 247 35.62 -11.01 1.43
C GLY A 247 36.92 -10.32 0.99
N THR A 248 37.43 -9.32 1.74
CA THR A 248 38.73 -8.71 1.42
C THR A 248 39.51 -8.43 2.70
N ILE A 249 40.11 -9.47 3.26
CA ILE A 249 41.37 -9.43 4.01
C ILE A 249 42.18 -10.64 3.57
#